data_AF-X1B2G6-F1
#
_entry.id   AF-X1B2G6-F1
#
_cell.length_a   1.000
_cell.length_b   1.000
_cell.length_c   1.000
_cell.angle_alpha   90.00
_cell.angle_beta   90.00
_cell.angle_gamma   90.00
#
_symmetry.space_group_name_H-M   'P 1'
#
loop_
_entity.id
_entity.type
_entity.pdbx_description
1 polymer ?
#
loop_
_entity_poly.entity_id
_entity_poly.type
_entity_poly.pdbx_seq_one_letter_code
_entity_poly.pdbx_strand_id
1 'polypeptide(L)'
;MLKNLSVTNMLYGIGAAIVILGALFKIQHWNGGSLLLTIGMITEAIVFTYSAFEKKENNNNKRGIIEDAPNDPIAYIKAQKKYIDEIKDATKNISLINKAHKNQLKLIKSSTDAYKTINTEANSLAQHTYFMSKTYYSILKAMKSK
;
A
#
# COMPACT_ATOMS: atom_id res chain seq x y z
N MET A 1 -1.25 -18.72 -20.55
CA MET A 1 -0.90 -18.11 -19.24
C MET A 1 -2.11 -17.42 -18.60
N LEU A 2 -3.19 -18.15 -18.37
CA LEU A 2 -4.32 -17.64 -17.58
C LEU A 2 -4.48 -18.60 -16.41
N LYS A 3 -3.97 -18.17 -15.25
CA LYS A 3 -4.12 -18.88 -13.97
C LYS A 3 -5.62 -19.01 -13.71
N ASN A 4 -6.06 -20.23 -13.45
CA ASN A 4 -7.32 -20.51 -12.77
C ASN A 4 -7.36 -19.65 -11.50
N LEU A 5 -8.07 -18.51 -11.53
CA LEU A 5 -8.49 -17.86 -10.30
C LEU A 5 -9.34 -18.90 -9.59
N SER A 6 -8.82 -19.44 -8.48
CA SER A 6 -9.60 -20.33 -7.63
C SER A 6 -10.92 -19.61 -7.35
N VAL A 7 -12.03 -20.20 -7.77
CA VAL A 7 -13.39 -19.64 -7.62
C VAL A 7 -13.61 -19.21 -6.16
N THR A 8 -12.97 -19.90 -5.22
CA THR A 8 -12.92 -19.56 -3.81
C THR A 8 -12.39 -18.14 -3.53
N ASN A 9 -11.30 -17.70 -4.17
CA ASN A 9 -10.74 -16.35 -3.98
C ASN A 9 -11.68 -15.25 -4.48
N MET A 10 -12.42 -15.51 -5.56
CA MET A 10 -13.42 -14.58 -6.07
C MET A 10 -14.62 -14.50 -5.11
N LEU A 11 -15.02 -15.62 -4.53
CA LEU A 11 -16.12 -15.69 -3.57
C LEU A 11 -15.78 -14.94 -2.26
N TYR A 12 -14.57 -15.12 -1.74
CA TYR A 12 -14.06 -14.32 -0.60
C TYR A 12 -14.04 -12.82 -0.94
N GLY A 13 -13.60 -12.44 -2.14
CA GLY A 13 -13.57 -11.03 -2.57
C GLY A 13 -14.95 -10.38 -2.69
N ILE A 14 -15.94 -11.13 -3.19
CA ILE A 14 -17.32 -10.63 -3.31
C ILE A 14 -17.98 -10.50 -1.94
N GLY A 15 -17.79 -11.46 -1.02
CA GLY A 15 -18.28 -11.37 0.35
C GLY A 15 -17.77 -10.13 1.07
N ALA A 16 -16.45 -9.88 0.99
CA ALA A 16 -15.82 -8.72 1.61
C ALA A 16 -16.36 -7.39 1.05
N ALA A 17 -16.60 -7.31 -0.26
CA ALA A 17 -17.16 -6.10 -0.88
C ALA A 17 -18.55 -5.75 -0.34
N ILE A 18 -19.42 -6.75 -0.13
CA ILE A 18 -20.77 -6.54 0.41
C ILE A 18 -20.70 -5.99 1.85
N VAL A 19 -19.77 -6.50 2.67
CA VAL A 19 -19.58 -6.05 4.05
C VAL A 19 -19.08 -4.61 4.11
N ILE A 20 -18.11 -4.26 3.26
CA ILE A 20 -17.57 -2.90 3.18
C ILE A 20 -18.67 -1.92 2.75
N LEU A 21 -19.53 -2.30 1.80
CA LEU A 21 -20.67 -1.47 1.39
C LEU A 21 -21.70 -1.31 2.53
N GLY A 22 -22.00 -2.37 3.27
CA GLY A 22 -22.86 -2.30 4.45
C GLY A 22 -22.31 -1.37 5.53
N ALA A 23 -21.01 -1.46 5.81
CA ALA A 23 -20.33 -0.60 6.77
C ALA A 23 -20.31 0.87 6.32
N LEU A 24 -20.08 1.12 5.03
CA LEU A 24 -20.15 2.46 4.44
C LEU A 24 -21.53 3.09 4.61
N PHE A 25 -22.61 2.36 4.30
CA PHE A 25 -23.98 2.85 4.47
C PHE A 25 -24.29 3.14 5.95
N LYS A 26 -23.76 2.33 6.87
CA LYS A 26 -23.91 2.53 8.31
C LYS A 26 -23.23 3.82 8.79
N ILE A 27 -22.02 4.13 8.31
CA ILE A 27 -21.27 5.36 8.64
C ILE A 27 -21.94 6.60 8.03
N GLN A 28 -22.41 6.50 6.79
CA GLN A 28 -23.07 7.61 6.09
C GLN A 28 -24.51 7.86 6.55
N HIS A 29 -25.03 7.07 7.50
CA HIS A 29 -26.40 7.17 8.01
C HIS A 29 -27.48 7.05 6.91
N TRP A 30 -27.16 6.36 5.83
CA TRP A 30 -28.12 6.12 4.75
C TRP A 30 -29.19 5.12 5.20
N ASN A 31 -30.42 5.33 4.73
CA ASN A 31 -31.54 4.45 5.09
C ASN A 31 -31.23 3.00 4.66
N GLY A 32 -31.51 2.05 5.56
CA GLY A 32 -31.19 0.64 5.33
C GLY A 32 -29.73 0.22 5.63
N GLY A 33 -28.86 1.12 6.10
CA GLY A 33 -27.46 0.77 6.39
C GLY A 33 -27.28 -0.34 7.44
N SER A 34 -28.13 -0.38 8.47
CA SER A 34 -28.12 -1.50 9.43
C SER A 34 -28.48 -2.84 8.76
N LEU A 35 -29.47 -2.84 7.88
CA LEU A 35 -29.94 -4.05 7.19
C LEU A 35 -28.86 -4.59 6.24
N LEU A 36 -28.26 -3.69 5.44
CA LEU A 36 -27.19 -4.06 4.50
C LEU A 36 -25.94 -4.58 5.25
N LEU A 37 -25.59 -3.96 6.38
CA LEU A 37 -24.51 -4.43 7.24
C LEU A 37 -24.80 -5.81 7.82
N THR A 38 -26.02 -6.07 8.31
CA THR A 38 -26.41 -7.40 8.81
C THR A 38 -26.28 -8.48 7.72
N ILE A 39 -26.71 -8.19 6.49
CA ILE A 39 -26.57 -9.12 5.35
C ILE A 39 -25.09 -9.39 5.05
N GLY A 40 -24.25 -8.35 5.05
CA GLY A 40 -22.80 -8.51 4.86
C GLY A 40 -22.16 -9.39 5.93
N MET A 41 -22.48 -9.15 7.21
CA MET A 41 -21.93 -9.93 8.32
C MET A 41 -22.37 -11.39 8.29
N ILE A 42 -23.62 -11.69 7.90
CA ILE A 42 -24.09 -13.07 7.70
C ILE A 42 -23.35 -13.74 6.55
N THR A 43 -23.12 -13.01 5.45
CA THR A 43 -22.37 -13.51 4.30
C THR A 43 -20.94 -13.92 4.70
N GLU A 44 -20.23 -13.07 5.45
CA GLU A 44 -18.90 -13.40 5.98
C GLU A 44 -18.92 -14.59 6.94
N ALA A 45 -19.92 -14.70 7.81
CA ALA A 45 -20.02 -15.83 8.73
C ALA A 45 -20.13 -17.18 7.99
N ILE A 46 -20.89 -17.23 6.89
CA ILE A 46 -21.04 -18.44 6.06
C ILE A 46 -19.73 -18.77 5.34
N VAL A 47 -19.11 -17.77 4.71
CA VAL A 47 -17.86 -17.94 3.95
C VAL A 47 -16.70 -18.36 4.86
N PHE A 48 -16.60 -17.76 6.05
CA PHE A 48 -15.59 -18.11 7.05
C PHE A 48 -15.78 -19.53 7.59
N THR A 49 -17.03 -19.94 7.81
CA THR A 49 -17.36 -21.31 8.22
C THR A 49 -16.97 -22.32 7.13
N TYR A 50 -17.27 -22.03 5.87
CA TYR A 50 -16.87 -22.88 4.74
C TYR A 50 -15.35 -23.00 4.62
N SER A 51 -14.61 -21.90 4.83
CA SER A 51 -13.14 -21.87 4.82
C SER A 51 -12.51 -22.83 5.84
N ALA A 52 -13.16 -23.04 7.00
CA ALA A 52 -12.68 -23.98 8.01
C ALA A 52 -12.74 -25.45 7.56
N PHE A 53 -13.62 -25.78 6.61
CA PHE A 53 -13.76 -27.12 6.04
C PHE A 53 -12.93 -27.32 4.77
N GLU A 54 -12.40 -26.24 4.17
CA GLU A 54 -11.48 -26.33 3.04
C GLU A 54 -10.12 -26.84 3.53
N LYS A 55 -9.72 -28.03 3.06
CA LYS A 55 -8.45 -28.65 3.44
C LYS A 55 -7.30 -27.73 3.02
N LYS A 56 -6.63 -27.09 3.98
CA LYS A 56 -5.39 -26.34 3.73
C LYS A 56 -4.44 -27.26 2.98
N GLU A 57 -4.18 -26.98 1.72
CA GLU A 57 -3.13 -27.68 0.99
C GLU A 57 -1.82 -27.47 1.75
N ASN A 58 -1.39 -28.56 2.39
CA ASN A 58 -0.14 -28.63 3.10
C ASN A 58 0.98 -28.39 2.08
N ASN A 59 1.44 -27.15 1.95
CA ASN A 59 2.74 -26.79 1.36
C ASN A 59 3.90 -27.29 2.26
N ASN A 60 3.80 -28.51 2.78
CA ASN A 60 4.85 -29.20 3.51
C ASN A 60 5.79 -29.94 2.54
N ASN A 61 5.49 -29.98 1.23
CA ASN A 61 6.26 -30.79 0.28
C ASN A 61 7.50 -30.09 -0.33
N LYS A 62 8.07 -29.08 0.33
CA LYS A 62 9.39 -28.53 -0.05
C LYS A 62 10.55 -29.08 0.79
N ARG A 63 10.29 -30.03 1.69
CA ARG A 63 11.32 -30.75 2.46
C ARG A 63 11.53 -32.22 2.04
N GLY A 64 10.66 -32.79 1.20
CA GLY A 64 10.77 -34.21 0.77
C GLY A 64 11.83 -34.51 -0.30
N ILE A 65 12.45 -33.51 -0.94
CA ILE A 65 13.43 -33.78 -2.02
C ILE A 65 14.71 -34.46 -1.49
N ILE A 66 14.97 -34.37 -0.19
CA ILE A 66 16.17 -34.90 0.47
C ILE A 66 15.93 -36.15 1.31
N GLU A 67 14.67 -36.46 1.65
CA GLU A 67 14.34 -37.65 2.45
C GLU A 67 14.26 -38.92 1.59
N ASP A 68 13.92 -38.78 0.30
CA ASP A 68 13.53 -39.90 -0.57
C ASP A 68 14.67 -40.40 -1.49
N ALA A 69 15.80 -39.70 -1.53
CA ALA A 69 16.92 -40.00 -2.44
C ALA A 69 18.11 -40.58 -1.67
N PRO A 70 18.16 -41.91 -1.43
CA PRO A 70 19.32 -42.52 -0.82
C PRO A 70 20.50 -42.43 -1.81
N ASN A 71 21.43 -41.53 -1.51
CA ASN A 71 22.79 -41.51 -2.07
C ASN A 71 22.93 -41.28 -3.59
N ASP A 72 22.06 -40.47 -4.23
CA ASP A 72 22.27 -39.98 -5.62
C ASP A 72 22.89 -38.57 -5.61
N PRO A 73 24.21 -38.42 -5.89
CA PRO A 73 24.88 -37.12 -5.90
C PRO A 73 24.27 -36.11 -6.88
N ILE A 74 23.65 -36.58 -7.97
CA ILE A 74 23.07 -35.71 -9.01
C ILE A 74 21.76 -35.06 -8.53
N ALA A 75 20.97 -35.77 -7.71
CA ALA A 75 19.76 -35.23 -7.11
C ALA A 75 20.06 -34.07 -6.13
N TYR A 76 21.09 -34.22 -5.30
CA TYR A 76 21.56 -33.16 -4.39
C TYR A 76 22.05 -31.91 -5.14
N ILE A 77 22.84 -32.09 -6.20
CA ILE A 77 23.35 -30.98 -7.02
C ILE A 77 22.20 -30.24 -7.71
N LYS A 78 21.19 -30.95 -8.20
CA LYS A 78 20.02 -30.35 -8.86
C LYS A 78 19.16 -29.56 -7.87
N ALA A 79 18.94 -30.09 -6.66
CA ALA A 79 18.21 -29.40 -5.59
C ALA A 79 18.93 -28.11 -5.16
N GLN A 80 20.26 -28.18 -4.99
CA GLN A 80 21.07 -26.99 -4.69
C GLN A 80 21.02 -25.96 -5.81
N LYS A 81 21.14 -26.39 -7.08
CA LYS A 81 21.07 -25.47 -8.23
C LYS A 81 19.73 -24.76 -8.32
N LYS A 82 18.62 -25.49 -8.11
CA LYS A 82 17.27 -24.91 -8.07
C LYS A 82 17.12 -23.88 -6.94
N TYR A 83 17.63 -24.18 -5.75
CA TYR A 83 17.65 -23.24 -4.63
C TYR A 83 18.48 -21.98 -4.93
N ILE A 84 19.66 -22.15 -5.56
CA ILE A 84 20.53 -21.03 -5.98
C ILE A 84 19.84 -20.17 -7.05
N ASP A 85 19.15 -20.78 -8.02
CA ASP A 85 18.40 -20.06 -9.05
C ASP A 85 17.23 -19.26 -8.42
N GLU A 86 16.49 -19.86 -7.47
CA GLU A 86 15.44 -19.15 -6.72
C GLU A 86 16.01 -17.97 -5.90
N ILE A 87 17.16 -18.13 -5.25
CA ILE A 87 17.85 -17.03 -4.53
C ILE A 87 18.30 -15.95 -5.50
N LYS A 88 18.80 -16.31 -6.68
CA LYS A 88 19.29 -15.37 -7.68
C LYS A 88 18.15 -14.48 -8.21
N ASP A 89 16.99 -15.08 -8.46
CA ASP A 89 15.80 -14.35 -8.86
C ASP A 89 15.29 -13.44 -7.74
N ALA A 90 15.27 -13.93 -6.50
CA ALA A 90 14.92 -13.10 -5.33
C ALA A 90 15.88 -11.91 -5.17
N THR A 91 17.19 -12.13 -5.32
CA THR A 91 18.22 -11.10 -5.22
C THR A 91 18.06 -10.05 -6.33
N LYS A 92 17.77 -10.48 -7.56
CA LYS A 92 17.48 -9.58 -8.68
C LYS A 92 16.27 -8.71 -8.40
N ASN A 93 15.18 -9.28 -7.89
CA ASN A 93 13.98 -8.53 -7.53
C ASN A 93 14.25 -7.51 -6.41
N ILE A 94 14.97 -7.91 -5.36
CA ILE A 94 15.39 -7.00 -4.28
C ILE A 94 16.24 -5.84 -4.82
N SER A 95 17.15 -6.11 -5.77
CA SER A 95 17.99 -5.07 -6.37
C SER A 95 17.18 -4.03 -7.16
N LEU A 96 16.14 -4.47 -7.88
CA LEU A 96 15.23 -3.61 -8.63
C LEU A 96 14.40 -2.74 -7.68
N ILE A 97 13.89 -3.32 -6.60
CA ILE A 97 13.15 -2.60 -5.56
C ILE A 97 14.04 -1.55 -4.90
N ASN A 98 15.28 -1.90 -4.54
CA ASN A 98 16.24 -0.96 -3.97
C ASN A 98 16.55 0.20 -4.93
N LYS A 99 16.65 -0.06 -6.23
CA LYS A 99 16.83 0.99 -7.25
C LYS A 99 15.60 1.91 -7.34
N ALA A 100 14.39 1.35 -7.32
CA ALA A 100 13.16 2.12 -7.31
C ALA A 100 13.03 2.99 -6.05
N HIS A 101 13.30 2.44 -4.87
CA HIS A 101 13.31 3.18 -3.60
C HIS A 101 14.33 4.33 -3.62
N LYS A 102 15.53 4.13 -4.16
CA LYS A 102 16.52 5.23 -4.31
C LYS A 102 16.00 6.38 -5.16
N ASN A 103 15.26 6.08 -6.23
CA ASN A 103 14.64 7.12 -7.07
C ASN A 103 13.53 7.86 -6.32
N GLN A 104 12.68 7.14 -5.58
CA GLN A 104 11.64 7.75 -4.73
C GLN A 104 12.25 8.66 -3.65
N LEU A 105 13.34 8.22 -3.01
CA LEU A 105 14.05 9.03 -2.02
C LEU A 105 14.64 10.32 -2.62
N LYS A 106 15.16 10.28 -3.84
CA LYS A 106 15.65 11.48 -4.54
C LYS A 106 14.50 12.47 -4.80
N LEU A 107 13.36 11.99 -5.27
CA LEU A 107 12.18 12.81 -5.53
C LEU A 107 11.66 13.48 -4.24
N ILE A 108 11.59 12.72 -3.15
CA ILE A 108 11.17 13.23 -1.84
C ILE A 108 12.15 14.30 -1.34
N LYS A 109 13.46 14.09 -1.49
CA LYS A 109 14.47 15.10 -1.12
C LYS A 109 14.31 16.38 -1.92
N SER A 110 14.21 16.29 -3.25
CA SER A 110 14.02 17.49 -4.09
C SER A 110 12.71 18.22 -3.77
N SER A 111 11.64 17.48 -3.47
CA SER A 111 10.37 18.07 -3.05
C SER A 111 10.51 18.76 -1.69
N THR A 112 11.19 18.14 -0.72
CA THR A 112 11.46 18.71 0.60
C THR A 112 12.27 20.00 0.50
N ASP A 113 13.29 20.02 -0.35
CA ASP A 113 14.11 21.21 -0.57
C ASP A 113 13.29 22.33 -1.22
N ALA A 114 12.43 22.00 -2.19
CA ALA A 114 11.48 22.96 -2.76
C ALA A 114 10.51 23.53 -1.71
N TYR A 115 9.98 22.69 -0.80
CA TYR A 115 9.13 23.16 0.31
C TYR A 115 9.87 24.12 1.25
N LYS A 116 11.14 23.86 1.56
CA LYS A 116 11.95 24.78 2.38
C LYS A 116 12.16 26.12 1.70
N THR A 117 12.43 26.11 0.39
CA THR A 117 12.57 27.34 -0.41
C THR A 117 11.27 28.13 -0.42
N ILE A 118 10.14 27.48 -0.75
CA ILE A 118 8.81 28.11 -0.76
C ILE A 118 8.48 28.72 0.61
N ASN A 119 8.76 28.00 1.70
CA ASN A 119 8.50 28.52 3.04
C ASN A 119 9.36 29.74 3.37
N THR A 120 10.60 29.77 2.89
CA THR A 120 11.51 30.91 3.08
C THR A 120 11.06 32.11 2.25
N GLU A 121 10.68 31.90 0.99
CA GLU A 121 10.14 32.93 0.10
C GLU A 121 8.78 33.47 0.57
N ALA A 122 7.92 32.61 1.10
CA ALA A 122 6.63 33.03 1.68
C ALA A 122 6.84 33.94 2.90
N ASN A 123 7.81 33.63 3.76
CA ASN A 123 8.16 34.47 4.90
C ASN A 123 8.74 35.81 4.47
N SER A 124 9.64 35.84 3.48
CA SER A 124 10.19 37.10 2.98
C SER A 124 9.12 37.96 2.28
N LEU A 125 8.21 37.33 1.54
CA LEU A 125 7.07 38.01 0.93
C LEU A 125 6.12 38.61 1.98
N ALA A 126 5.80 37.87 3.04
CA ALA A 126 4.98 38.37 4.14
C ALA A 126 5.59 39.60 4.81
N GLN A 127 6.91 39.58 5.04
CA GLN A 127 7.65 40.74 5.55
C GLN A 127 7.58 41.93 4.58
N HIS A 128 7.81 41.69 3.29
CA HIS A 128 7.74 42.74 2.28
C HIS A 128 6.34 43.38 2.20
N THR A 129 5.29 42.57 2.20
CA THR A 129 3.90 43.06 2.22
C THR A 129 3.60 43.86 3.48
N TYR A 130 4.10 43.44 4.65
CA TYR A 130 3.99 44.20 5.90
C TYR A 130 4.65 45.59 5.79
N PHE A 131 5.90 45.66 5.33
CA PHE A 131 6.60 46.93 5.13
C PHE A 131 5.88 47.86 4.15
N MET A 132 5.41 47.33 3.02
CA MET A 132 4.63 48.10 2.04
C MET A 132 3.36 48.69 2.65
N SER A 133 2.62 47.89 3.44
CA SER A 133 1.42 48.37 4.14
C SER A 133 1.72 49.51 5.10
N LYS A 134 2.83 49.41 5.85
CA LYS A 134 3.28 50.43 6.80
C LYS A 134 3.69 51.70 6.08
N THR A 135 4.44 51.60 4.99
CA THR A 135 4.83 52.74 4.16
C THR A 135 3.61 53.44 3.57
N TYR A 136 2.67 52.68 3.00
CA TYR A 136 1.42 53.22 2.47
C TYR A 136 0.62 53.99 3.53
N TYR A 137 0.45 53.41 4.72
CA TYR A 137 -0.23 54.09 5.83
C TYR A 137 0.48 55.39 6.25
N SER A 138 1.81 55.38 6.30
CA SER A 138 2.58 56.58 6.65
C SER A 138 2.41 57.71 5.62
N ILE A 139 2.38 57.37 4.33
CA ILE A 139 2.13 58.33 3.25
C ILE A 139 0.71 58.89 3.35
N LEU A 140 -0.30 58.04 3.53
CA LEU A 140 -1.69 58.47 3.73
C LEU A 140 -1.84 59.43 4.93
N LYS A 141 -1.19 59.10 6.05
CA LYS A 141 -1.21 59.94 7.25
C LYS A 141 -0.55 61.30 7.03
N ALA A 142 0.60 61.33 6.33
CA ALA A 142 1.30 62.57 6.01
C ALA A 142 0.49 63.46 5.04
N MET A 143 -0.24 62.86 4.09
CA MET A 143 -1.11 63.60 3.18
C MET A 143 -2.32 64.22 3.89
N LYS A 144 -2.87 63.55 4.90
CA LYS A 144 -4.04 64.05 5.65
C LYS A 144 -3.71 65.15 6.69
N SER A 145 -2.42 65.36 7.01
CA SER A 145 -1.99 66.38 7.98
C SER A 145 -1.54 67.70 7.35
N LYS A 146 -1.74 67.88 6.04
CA LYS A 146 -1.66 69.17 5.33
C LYS A 146 -3.06 69.68 5.07
#